data_AF-A0A5X3NZV1-F1
#
_entry.id   AF-A0A5X3NZV1-F1
#
_cell.length_a   1.000
_cell.length_b   1.000
_cell.length_c   1.000
_cell.angle_alpha   90.00
_cell.angle_beta   90.00
_cell.angle_gamma   90.00
#
_symmetry.space_group_name_H-M   'P 1'
#
loop_
_entity.id
_entity.type
_entity.pdbx_description
1 polymer ?
#
loop_
_entity_poly.entity_id
_entity_poly.type
_entity_poly.pdbx_seq_one_letter_code
_entity_poly.pdbx_strand_id
1 'polypeptide(L)'
;MTHENDVKRPIQELEHDPIQKIETQPHDAPEKNEKANQALHSVTTLMQKIQRQPMVAHLIRATERFNDRLGNQFGAAITYFSFLSMIPIMMVSFAAAGFILASHPNLLEDIFSKILMNVSDPTLASTLKNTINTAVQQRTTVGLVGLGIALYSGVNWMGNLREAIRAQSRDVWERKPQDQEKIWLKYLRDFISLIGLLIALIITLSITSIAGSAQQMIISALYLDSIEWLKPAWHLIGLAISIFANYLLFFWIFWRLPRHRPRKKALIRGTFIAAIGFEVIKIIMTYTLPSLVKSPSGAAFGSVLGLMAFFYFFARLTLFCAAWIATAEYKDDPRMPGKTQR
;
A
#
# COMPACT_ATOMS: atom_id res chain seq x y z
N MET A 1 -56.16 -47.08 37.89
CA MET A 1 -55.81 -45.94 38.76
C MET A 1 -54.56 -45.27 38.22
N THR A 2 -54.68 -44.12 37.59
CA THR A 2 -53.94 -42.87 37.90
C THR A 2 -54.27 -41.83 36.82
N HIS A 3 -54.58 -40.63 37.32
CA HIS A 3 -54.93 -39.41 36.60
C HIS A 3 -53.72 -38.84 35.86
N GLU A 4 -53.95 -38.14 34.75
CA GLU A 4 -53.07 -37.02 34.39
C GLU A 4 -53.90 -35.82 33.87
N ASN A 5 -53.47 -34.65 34.30
CA ASN A 5 -54.25 -33.42 34.45
C ASN A 5 -54.46 -32.68 33.12
N ASP A 6 -55.71 -32.30 32.81
CA ASP A 6 -55.98 -31.30 31.77
C ASP A 6 -56.21 -29.93 32.43
N VAL A 7 -55.13 -29.14 32.50
CA VAL A 7 -55.14 -27.79 33.07
C VAL A 7 -55.70 -26.82 32.02
N LYS A 8 -57.00 -26.52 32.10
CA LYS A 8 -57.61 -25.40 31.34
C LYS A 8 -57.01 -24.07 31.82
N ARG A 9 -56.26 -23.39 30.94
CA ARG A 9 -55.93 -21.96 31.12
C ARG A 9 -57.13 -21.10 30.71
N PRO A 10 -57.52 -20.08 31.50
CA PRO A 10 -58.60 -19.17 31.12
C PRO A 10 -58.18 -18.30 29.93
N ILE A 11 -59.01 -18.30 28.89
CA ILE A 11 -58.90 -17.41 27.74
C ILE A 11 -59.47 -16.07 28.17
N GLN A 12 -58.61 -15.08 28.36
CA GLN A 12 -59.03 -13.72 28.59
C GLN A 12 -59.52 -13.14 27.27
N GLU A 13 -60.85 -13.00 27.12
CA GLU A 13 -61.45 -12.28 26.00
C GLU A 13 -61.00 -10.82 26.07
N LEU A 14 -60.04 -10.43 25.23
CA LEU A 14 -59.80 -9.02 24.95
C LEU A 14 -60.94 -8.53 24.05
N GLU A 15 -61.69 -7.58 24.57
CA GLU A 15 -62.68 -6.78 23.84
C GLU A 15 -61.98 -6.08 22.67
N HIS A 16 -62.37 -6.40 21.43
CA HIS A 16 -61.80 -5.78 20.23
C HIS A 16 -62.66 -4.58 19.85
N ASP A 17 -62.09 -3.37 19.88
CA ASP A 17 -62.71 -2.21 19.24
C ASP A 17 -62.94 -2.49 17.74
N PRO A 18 -64.06 -2.04 17.15
CA PRO A 18 -64.35 -2.30 15.75
C PRO A 18 -63.26 -1.68 14.85
N ILE A 19 -62.70 -2.50 13.97
CA ILE A 19 -61.63 -2.12 13.03
C ILE A 19 -62.09 -0.89 12.24
N GLN A 20 -61.41 0.24 12.43
CA GLN A 20 -61.62 1.45 11.67
C GLN A 20 -61.31 1.14 10.20
N LYS A 21 -62.34 1.20 9.35
CA LYS A 21 -62.22 0.90 7.93
C LYS A 21 -61.35 1.99 7.30
N ILE A 22 -60.07 1.69 7.06
CA ILE A 22 -59.17 2.56 6.32
C ILE A 22 -59.77 2.68 4.92
N GLU A 23 -60.29 3.86 4.58
CA GLU A 23 -60.58 4.21 3.19
C GLU A 23 -59.28 4.06 2.39
N THR A 24 -59.20 2.99 1.61
CA THR A 24 -58.22 2.85 0.55
C THR A 24 -58.48 3.96 -0.46
N GLN A 25 -57.81 5.09 -0.29
CA GLN A 25 -57.55 6.01 -1.40
C GLN A 25 -56.86 5.21 -2.52
N PRO A 26 -57.24 5.43 -3.79
CA PRO A 26 -56.56 4.76 -4.90
C PRO A 26 -55.09 5.16 -4.87
N HIS A 27 -54.24 4.18 -4.64
CA HIS A 27 -52.80 4.35 -4.56
C HIS A 27 -52.30 4.79 -5.96
N ASP A 28 -51.88 6.04 -6.12
CA ASP A 28 -51.13 6.55 -7.27
C ASP A 28 -49.74 5.90 -7.36
N ALA A 29 -49.69 4.59 -7.61
CA ALA A 29 -48.49 3.77 -7.62
C ALA A 29 -48.03 3.17 -8.98
N PRO A 30 -48.51 3.55 -10.18
CA PRO A 30 -47.85 3.12 -11.42
C PRO A 30 -46.65 4.01 -11.78
N GLU A 31 -46.78 5.34 -11.78
CA GLU A 31 -45.74 6.23 -12.32
C GLU A 31 -44.41 6.20 -11.56
N LYS A 32 -44.46 6.13 -10.23
CA LYS A 32 -43.23 6.19 -9.41
C LYS A 32 -42.40 4.92 -9.57
N ASN A 33 -43.06 3.79 -9.78
CA ASN A 33 -42.43 2.49 -10.00
C ASN A 33 -41.88 2.36 -11.43
N GLU A 34 -42.56 2.95 -12.43
CA GLU A 34 -42.05 3.03 -13.80
C GLU A 34 -40.82 3.94 -13.92
N LYS A 35 -40.83 5.12 -13.29
CA LYS A 35 -39.66 6.03 -13.29
C LYS A 35 -38.46 5.40 -12.57
N ALA A 36 -38.70 4.70 -11.45
CA ALA A 36 -37.66 3.94 -10.76
C ALA A 36 -37.12 2.78 -11.63
N ASN A 37 -37.99 2.01 -12.29
CA ASN A 37 -37.58 0.92 -13.16
C ASN A 37 -36.87 1.39 -14.43
N GLN A 38 -37.28 2.53 -15.03
CA GLN A 38 -36.57 3.16 -16.15
C GLN A 38 -35.21 3.70 -15.73
N ALA A 39 -35.09 4.29 -14.55
CA ALA A 39 -33.81 4.73 -14.00
C ALA A 39 -32.88 3.52 -13.75
N LEU A 40 -33.39 2.43 -13.17
CA LEU A 40 -32.65 1.18 -13.00
C LEU A 40 -32.25 0.55 -14.35
N HIS A 41 -33.12 0.56 -15.35
CA HIS A 41 -32.80 0.07 -16.70
C HIS A 41 -31.76 0.94 -17.41
N SER A 42 -31.81 2.25 -17.22
CA SER A 42 -30.84 3.20 -17.78
C SER A 42 -29.48 3.02 -17.11
N VAL A 43 -29.46 2.84 -15.79
CA VAL A 43 -28.24 2.56 -15.03
C VAL A 43 -27.64 1.21 -15.43
N THR A 44 -28.45 0.16 -15.57
CA THR A 44 -27.94 -1.17 -15.98
C THR A 44 -27.43 -1.18 -17.42
N THR A 45 -28.09 -0.51 -18.35
CA THR A 45 -27.62 -0.40 -19.75
C THR A 45 -26.36 0.46 -19.88
N LEU A 46 -26.25 1.57 -19.14
CA LEU A 46 -25.02 2.35 -19.05
C LEU A 46 -23.89 1.53 -18.42
N MET A 47 -24.17 0.77 -17.36
CA MET A 47 -23.19 -0.10 -16.71
C MET A 47 -22.72 -1.20 -17.67
N GLN A 48 -23.62 -1.82 -18.45
CA GLN A 48 -23.27 -2.78 -19.49
C GLN A 48 -22.44 -2.15 -20.62
N LYS A 49 -22.74 -0.91 -21.03
CA LYS A 49 -21.99 -0.20 -22.07
C LYS A 49 -20.58 0.20 -21.59
N ILE A 50 -20.45 0.59 -20.33
CA ILE A 50 -19.17 0.87 -19.67
C ILE A 50 -18.36 -0.43 -19.48
N GLN A 51 -19.00 -1.52 -19.08
CA GLN A 51 -18.37 -2.84 -18.98
C GLN A 51 -17.86 -3.38 -20.32
N ARG A 52 -18.47 -2.98 -21.45
CA ARG A 52 -18.00 -3.36 -22.79
C ARG A 52 -16.70 -2.66 -23.20
N GLN A 53 -16.25 -1.61 -22.50
CA GLN A 53 -14.94 -1.02 -22.78
C GLN A 53 -13.82 -1.98 -22.35
N PRO A 54 -12.83 -2.26 -23.23
CA PRO A 54 -11.82 -3.28 -22.97
C PRO A 54 -10.98 -2.98 -21.71
N MET A 55 -10.77 -1.70 -21.38
CA MET A 55 -10.06 -1.27 -20.15
C MET A 55 -10.88 -1.52 -18.89
N VAL A 56 -12.20 -1.27 -18.93
CA VAL A 56 -13.08 -1.48 -17.77
C VAL A 56 -13.35 -2.96 -17.56
N ALA A 57 -13.59 -3.73 -18.64
CA ALA A 57 -13.66 -5.19 -18.58
C ALA A 57 -12.38 -5.80 -17.99
N HIS A 58 -11.22 -5.21 -18.30
CA HIS A 58 -9.94 -5.66 -17.75
C HIS A 58 -9.78 -5.26 -16.27
N LEU A 59 -10.23 -4.07 -15.88
CA LEU A 59 -10.27 -3.62 -14.49
C LEU A 59 -11.14 -4.51 -13.62
N ILE A 60 -12.33 -4.87 -14.10
CA ILE A 60 -13.26 -5.75 -13.40
C ILE A 60 -12.62 -7.13 -13.23
N ARG A 61 -12.08 -7.74 -14.30
CA ARG A 61 -11.36 -9.02 -14.23
C ARG A 61 -10.17 -8.99 -13.27
N ALA A 62 -9.41 -7.89 -13.25
CA ALA A 62 -8.30 -7.71 -12.31
C ALA A 62 -8.79 -7.60 -10.86
N THR A 63 -9.93 -6.94 -10.63
CA THR A 63 -10.54 -6.77 -9.31
C THR A 63 -11.12 -8.08 -8.78
N GLU A 64 -11.85 -8.81 -9.61
CA GLU A 64 -12.36 -10.15 -9.29
C GLU A 64 -11.21 -11.08 -8.93
N ARG A 65 -10.18 -11.16 -9.79
CA ARG A 65 -8.99 -11.96 -9.47
C ARG A 65 -8.32 -11.52 -8.17
N PHE A 66 -8.16 -10.22 -7.93
CA PHE A 66 -7.54 -9.71 -6.72
C PHE A 66 -8.30 -10.14 -5.46
N ASN A 67 -9.64 -10.09 -5.48
CA ASN A 67 -10.47 -10.51 -4.36
C ASN A 67 -10.48 -12.04 -4.19
N ASP A 68 -10.64 -12.80 -5.28
CA ASP A 68 -10.61 -14.27 -5.28
C ASP A 68 -9.29 -14.83 -4.76
N ARG A 69 -8.20 -14.08 -4.94
CA ARG A 69 -6.83 -14.44 -4.54
C ARG A 69 -6.43 -13.83 -3.20
N LEU A 70 -7.39 -13.47 -2.37
CA LEU A 70 -7.17 -12.95 -1.00
C LEU A 70 -6.24 -11.72 -0.97
N GLY A 71 -6.29 -10.88 -2.00
CA GLY A 71 -5.39 -9.74 -2.16
C GLY A 71 -5.44 -8.76 -0.99
N ASN A 72 -6.62 -8.57 -0.38
CA ASN A 72 -6.76 -7.74 0.82
C ASN A 72 -6.02 -8.32 2.03
N GLN A 73 -6.06 -9.65 2.21
CA GLN A 73 -5.43 -10.35 3.32
C GLN A 73 -3.91 -10.41 3.15
N PHE A 74 -3.43 -10.63 1.92
CA PHE A 74 -2.02 -10.49 1.61
C PHE A 74 -1.53 -9.05 1.81
N GLY A 75 -2.33 -8.05 1.44
CA GLY A 75 -2.03 -6.65 1.72
C GLY A 75 -1.87 -6.38 3.22
N ALA A 76 -2.78 -6.89 4.04
CA ALA A 76 -2.69 -6.79 5.50
C ALA A 76 -1.44 -7.52 6.06
N ALA A 77 -1.16 -8.74 5.58
CA ALA A 77 0.03 -9.49 5.99
C ALA A 77 1.33 -8.75 5.64
N ILE A 78 1.47 -8.24 4.42
CA ILE A 78 2.63 -7.44 3.99
C ILE A 78 2.77 -6.20 4.87
N THR A 79 1.67 -5.53 5.21
CA THR A 79 1.67 -4.36 6.10
C THR A 79 2.25 -4.70 7.48
N TYR A 80 1.76 -5.78 8.08
CA TYR A 80 2.26 -6.29 9.36
C TYR A 80 3.76 -6.60 9.30
N PHE A 81 4.20 -7.35 8.29
CA PHE A 81 5.62 -7.65 8.13
C PHE A 81 6.47 -6.38 7.88
N SER A 82 5.99 -5.44 7.07
CA SER A 82 6.71 -4.19 6.77
C SER A 82 6.96 -3.37 8.03
N PHE A 83 5.95 -3.29 8.89
CA PHE A 83 6.04 -2.57 10.15
C PHE A 83 6.96 -3.23 11.16
N LEU A 84 6.86 -4.56 11.32
CA LEU A 84 7.80 -5.30 12.17
C LEU A 84 9.24 -5.18 11.67
N SER A 85 9.45 -5.13 10.35
CA SER A 85 10.77 -4.89 9.75
C SER A 85 11.28 -3.47 9.99
N MET A 86 10.44 -2.52 10.39
CA MET A 86 10.90 -1.15 10.66
C MET A 86 11.76 -1.07 11.91
N ILE A 87 11.47 -1.84 12.96
CA ILE A 87 12.24 -1.79 14.21
C ILE A 87 13.72 -2.14 13.96
N PRO A 88 14.06 -3.27 13.30
CA PRO A 88 15.46 -3.57 12.98
C PRO A 88 16.10 -2.58 12.00
N ILE A 89 15.34 -2.07 11.02
CA ILE A 89 15.86 -1.04 10.09
C ILE A 89 16.22 0.24 10.84
N MET A 90 15.40 0.65 11.81
CA MET A 90 15.68 1.78 12.69
C MET A 90 16.90 1.52 13.57
N MET A 91 17.06 0.30 14.12
CA MET A 91 18.26 -0.07 14.88
C MET A 91 19.53 0.03 14.02
N VAL A 92 19.50 -0.47 12.78
CA VAL A 92 20.63 -0.37 11.84
C VAL A 92 20.91 1.09 11.49
N SER A 93 19.87 1.89 11.24
CA SER A 93 20.01 3.31 10.93
C SER A 93 20.61 4.10 12.10
N PHE A 94 20.17 3.78 13.32
CA PHE A 94 20.69 4.35 14.56
C PHE A 94 22.15 3.99 14.79
N ALA A 95 22.52 2.72 14.57
CA ALA A 95 23.90 2.27 14.65
C ALA A 95 24.78 2.94 13.58
N ALA A 96 24.29 3.05 12.33
CA ALA A 96 25.00 3.73 11.25
C ALA A 96 25.25 5.21 11.58
N ALA A 97 24.24 5.91 12.11
CA ALA A 97 24.41 7.27 12.63
C ALA A 97 25.45 7.31 13.76
N GLY A 98 25.40 6.37 14.71
CA GLY A 98 26.38 6.25 15.79
C GLY A 98 27.82 6.03 15.29
N PHE A 99 28.02 5.25 14.24
CA PHE A 99 29.34 5.06 13.59
C PHE A 99 29.82 6.32 12.88
N ILE A 100 28.95 7.00 12.13
CA ILE A 100 29.29 8.25 11.43
C ILE A 100 29.68 9.32 12.44
N LEU A 101 28.91 9.45 13.52
CA LEU A 101 29.10 10.46 14.55
C LEU A 101 30.33 10.16 15.43
N ALA A 102 30.60 8.88 15.74
CA ALA A 102 31.84 8.47 16.38
C ALA A 102 33.09 8.77 15.53
N SER A 103 32.95 8.76 14.21
CA SER A 103 34.05 9.02 13.27
C SER A 103 34.28 10.52 13.02
N HIS A 104 33.33 11.38 13.40
CA HIS A 104 33.40 12.84 13.21
C HIS A 104 33.04 13.59 14.50
N PRO A 105 33.99 13.70 15.46
CA PRO A 105 33.72 14.36 16.75
C PRO A 105 33.28 15.82 16.61
N ASN A 106 33.76 16.55 15.58
CA ASN A 106 33.35 17.93 15.32
C ASN A 106 31.88 18.04 14.90
N LEU A 107 31.34 17.07 14.13
CA LEU A 107 29.92 17.03 13.76
C LEU A 107 29.04 16.72 14.98
N LEU A 108 29.55 15.94 15.92
CA LEU A 108 28.87 15.61 17.17
C LEU A 108 28.72 16.87 18.04
N GLU A 109 29.79 17.64 18.23
CA GLU A 109 29.76 18.91 18.98
C GLU A 109 28.88 19.98 18.33
N ASP A 110 28.89 20.09 16.99
CA ASP A 110 28.01 21.00 16.24
C ASP A 110 26.52 20.63 16.37
N ILE A 111 26.19 19.33 16.32
CA ILE A 111 24.81 18.87 16.55
C ILE A 111 24.40 19.16 17.99
N PHE A 112 25.29 18.93 18.95
CA PHE A 112 25.02 19.18 20.36
C PHE A 112 24.78 20.66 20.67
N SER A 113 25.65 21.54 20.17
CA SER A 113 25.49 22.98 20.33
C SER A 113 24.21 23.47 19.68
N LYS A 114 23.86 22.99 18.47
CA LYS A 114 22.60 23.33 17.80
C LYS A 114 21.37 22.81 18.52
N ILE A 115 21.40 21.61 19.11
CA ILE A 115 20.29 21.08 19.93
C ILE A 115 20.10 21.95 21.17
N LEU A 116 21.19 22.29 21.87
CA LEU A 116 21.14 23.13 23.08
C LEU A 116 20.70 24.57 22.80
N MET A 117 20.96 25.09 21.60
CA MET A 117 20.51 26.43 21.19
C MET A 117 19.05 26.47 20.72
N ASN A 118 18.54 25.41 20.08
CA ASN A 118 17.20 25.40 19.47
C ASN A 118 16.12 24.70 20.33
N VAL A 119 16.51 23.92 21.32
CA VAL A 119 15.57 23.24 22.23
C VAL A 119 15.50 24.00 23.54
N SER A 120 14.44 24.81 23.72
CA SER A 120 14.23 25.61 24.92
C SER A 120 13.87 24.77 26.17
N ASP A 121 13.51 23.51 26.00
CA ASP A 121 13.19 22.59 27.10
C ASP A 121 14.43 21.77 27.54
N PRO A 122 14.92 21.97 28.78
CA PRO A 122 16.09 21.25 29.31
C PRO A 122 15.91 19.72 29.36
N THR A 123 14.67 19.23 29.52
CA THR A 123 14.38 17.79 29.60
C THR A 123 14.51 17.12 28.23
N LEU A 124 14.05 17.79 27.18
CA LEU A 124 14.23 17.35 25.80
C LEU A 124 15.70 17.38 25.39
N ALA A 125 16.41 18.45 25.73
CA ALA A 125 17.85 18.58 25.42
C ALA A 125 18.69 17.48 26.09
N SER A 126 18.44 17.18 27.37
CA SER A 126 19.13 16.11 28.09
C SER A 126 18.78 14.71 27.56
N THR A 127 17.52 14.47 27.19
CA THR A 127 17.07 13.22 26.56
C THR A 127 17.74 12.99 25.21
N LEU A 128 17.82 14.02 24.37
CA LEU A 128 18.51 13.96 23.08
C LEU A 128 19.99 13.67 23.27
N LYS A 129 20.63 14.30 24.26
CA LYS A 129 22.03 14.04 24.59
C LYS A 129 22.31 12.63 25.05
N ASN A 130 21.47 12.10 25.93
CA ASN A 130 21.58 10.71 26.35
C ASN A 130 21.37 9.77 25.16
N THR A 131 20.36 10.03 24.33
CA THR A 131 20.08 9.21 23.14
C THR A 131 21.27 9.16 22.17
N ILE A 132 21.89 10.30 21.87
CA ILE A 132 23.07 10.38 20.99
C ILE A 132 24.28 9.65 21.62
N ASN A 133 24.53 9.86 22.92
CA ASN A 133 25.62 9.17 23.61
C ASN A 133 25.41 7.65 23.64
N THR A 134 24.19 7.19 23.90
CA THR A 134 23.83 5.77 23.82
C THR A 134 24.02 5.24 22.40
N ALA A 135 23.67 6.02 21.37
CA ALA A 135 23.89 5.66 19.98
C ALA A 135 25.36 5.39 19.68
N VAL A 136 26.24 6.28 20.14
CA VAL A 136 27.68 6.17 19.92
C VAL A 136 28.25 5.02 20.75
N GLN A 137 27.90 4.89 22.03
CA GLN A 137 28.46 3.85 22.91
C GLN A 137 28.02 2.44 22.51
N GLN A 138 26.75 2.25 22.16
CA GLN A 138 26.18 0.94 21.84
C GLN A 138 26.18 0.62 20.34
N ARG A 139 26.79 1.47 19.49
CA ARG A 139 26.77 1.35 18.02
C ARG A 139 27.11 -0.05 17.50
N THR A 140 28.11 -0.71 18.08
CA THR A 140 28.57 -2.03 17.61
C THR A 140 27.56 -3.12 17.95
N THR A 141 27.09 -3.17 19.20
CA THR A 141 26.13 -4.18 19.65
C THR A 141 24.77 -4.00 18.98
N VAL A 142 24.24 -2.76 18.98
CA VAL A 142 22.97 -2.45 18.33
C VAL A 142 23.06 -2.63 16.82
N GLY A 143 24.21 -2.29 16.21
CA GLY A 143 24.46 -2.48 14.79
C GLY A 143 24.51 -3.94 14.39
N LEU A 144 25.24 -4.79 15.13
CA LEU A 144 25.37 -6.21 14.79
C LEU A 144 24.06 -6.98 15.03
N VAL A 145 23.42 -6.77 16.20
CA VAL A 145 22.13 -7.39 16.52
C VAL A 145 21.05 -6.87 15.58
N GLY A 146 20.99 -5.56 15.39
CA GLY A 146 20.05 -4.91 14.47
C GLY A 146 20.22 -5.41 13.05
N LEU A 147 21.45 -5.54 12.54
CA LEU A 147 21.72 -6.07 11.20
C LEU A 147 21.30 -7.53 11.08
N GLY A 148 21.62 -8.38 12.06
CA GLY A 148 21.20 -9.79 12.06
C GLY A 148 19.67 -9.94 12.00
N ILE A 149 18.95 -9.20 12.84
CA ILE A 149 17.48 -9.21 12.87
C ILE A 149 16.91 -8.56 11.60
N ALA A 150 17.53 -7.48 11.08
CA ALA A 150 17.09 -6.80 9.87
C ALA A 150 17.24 -7.70 8.64
N LEU A 151 18.33 -8.46 8.54
CA LEU A 151 18.51 -9.43 7.46
C LEU A 151 17.50 -10.56 7.56
N TYR A 152 17.29 -11.12 8.74
CA TYR A 152 16.27 -12.16 8.95
C TYR A 152 14.85 -11.66 8.62
N SER A 153 14.49 -10.49 9.16
CA SER A 153 13.18 -9.86 8.96
C SER A 153 12.98 -9.46 7.50
N GLY A 154 13.98 -8.83 6.88
CA GLY A 154 13.93 -8.40 5.48
C GLY A 154 13.83 -9.56 4.50
N VAL A 155 14.54 -10.66 4.73
CA VAL A 155 14.44 -11.87 3.89
C VAL A 155 13.05 -12.51 4.01
N ASN A 156 12.49 -12.58 5.22
CA ASN A 156 11.13 -13.06 5.44
C ASN A 156 10.08 -12.15 4.78
N TRP A 157 10.21 -10.84 4.94
CA TRP A 157 9.36 -9.85 4.29
C TRP A 157 9.39 -9.99 2.76
N MET A 158 10.59 -10.10 2.19
CA MET A 158 10.79 -10.29 0.75
C MET A 158 10.15 -11.59 0.25
N GLY A 159 10.31 -12.68 1.03
CA GLY A 159 9.68 -13.96 0.75
C GLY A 159 8.15 -13.88 0.72
N ASN A 160 7.56 -13.17 1.69
CA ASN A 160 6.11 -12.96 1.77
C ASN A 160 5.57 -12.07 0.64
N LEU A 161 6.23 -10.95 0.34
CA LEU A 161 5.86 -10.07 -0.77
C LEU A 161 5.90 -10.83 -2.10
N ARG A 162 6.95 -11.63 -2.32
CA ARG A 162 7.10 -12.44 -3.53
C ARG A 162 6.02 -13.52 -3.62
N GLU A 163 5.71 -14.22 -2.53
CA GLU A 163 4.65 -15.24 -2.54
C GLU A 163 3.27 -14.62 -2.78
N ALA A 164 3.00 -13.45 -2.20
CA ALA A 164 1.76 -12.71 -2.43
C ALA A 164 1.61 -12.29 -3.91
N ILE A 165 2.66 -11.72 -4.52
CA ILE A 165 2.66 -11.39 -5.95
C ILE A 165 2.51 -12.66 -6.81
N ARG A 166 3.17 -13.76 -6.43
CA ARG A 166 3.02 -15.05 -7.12
C ARG A 166 1.60 -15.57 -7.05
N ALA A 167 0.95 -15.51 -5.88
CA ALA A 167 -0.43 -15.93 -5.69
C ALA A 167 -1.40 -15.16 -6.60
N GLN A 168 -1.14 -13.87 -6.83
CA GLN A 168 -1.91 -13.05 -7.80
C GLN A 168 -1.61 -13.42 -9.25
N SER A 169 -0.37 -13.83 -9.56
CA SER A 169 0.05 -14.12 -10.93
C SER A 169 -0.26 -15.54 -11.43
N ARG A 170 -0.31 -16.55 -10.54
CA ARG A 170 -0.49 -17.96 -10.91
C ARG A 170 -1.87 -18.21 -11.55
N ASP A 171 -1.90 -19.08 -12.54
CA ASP A 171 -3.15 -19.49 -13.20
C ASP A 171 -4.07 -20.25 -12.22
N VAL A 172 -3.51 -21.23 -11.51
CA VAL A 172 -4.21 -22.02 -10.48
C VAL A 172 -3.76 -21.55 -9.10
N TRP A 173 -4.67 -21.51 -8.12
CA TRP A 173 -4.36 -21.11 -6.74
C TRP A 173 -3.47 -22.14 -6.04
N GLU A 174 -3.77 -23.41 -6.27
CA GLU A 174 -3.04 -24.54 -5.71
C GLU A 174 -1.58 -24.55 -6.18
N ARG A 175 -0.70 -24.85 -5.23
CA ARG A 175 0.73 -25.02 -5.50
C ARG A 175 0.93 -26.32 -6.27
N LYS A 176 1.49 -26.24 -7.47
CA LYS A 176 1.91 -27.46 -8.19
C LYS A 176 3.10 -28.10 -7.45
N PRO A 177 3.20 -29.45 -7.39
CA PRO A 177 4.33 -30.14 -6.77
C PRO A 177 5.70 -29.72 -7.34
N GLN A 178 5.72 -29.26 -8.60
CA GLN A 178 6.91 -28.80 -9.32
C GLN A 178 7.43 -27.42 -8.88
N ASP A 179 6.68 -26.69 -8.05
CA ASP A 179 7.06 -25.39 -7.48
C ASP A 179 7.82 -25.52 -6.13
N GLN A 180 8.05 -26.75 -5.65
CA GLN A 180 8.80 -27.04 -4.43
C GLN A 180 10.31 -26.83 -4.67
N GLU A 181 10.78 -25.59 -4.46
CA GLU A 181 12.22 -25.28 -4.43
C GLU A 181 12.87 -25.78 -3.14
N LYS A 182 14.15 -26.17 -3.21
CA LYS A 182 14.97 -26.37 -2.01
C LYS A 182 14.95 -25.09 -1.17
N ILE A 183 14.64 -25.21 0.12
CA ILE A 183 14.46 -24.08 1.06
C ILE A 183 15.63 -23.09 0.95
N TRP A 184 16.87 -23.59 0.93
CA TRP A 184 18.08 -22.76 0.81
C TRP A 184 18.13 -21.87 -0.46
N LEU A 185 17.76 -22.41 -1.63
CA LEU A 185 17.76 -21.64 -2.87
C LEU A 185 16.70 -20.53 -2.86
N LYS A 186 15.57 -20.79 -2.20
CA LYS A 186 14.50 -19.81 -2.02
C LYS A 186 14.99 -18.62 -1.19
N TYR A 187 15.59 -18.89 -0.02
CA TYR A 187 16.14 -17.87 0.88
C TYR A 187 17.28 -17.07 0.24
N LEU A 188 18.19 -17.73 -0.48
CA LEU A 188 19.27 -17.03 -1.19
C LEU A 188 18.74 -16.07 -2.26
N ARG A 189 17.73 -16.50 -3.03
CA ARG A 189 17.09 -15.63 -4.02
C ARG A 189 16.31 -14.49 -3.37
N ASP A 190 15.65 -14.73 -2.22
CA ASP A 190 15.03 -13.66 -1.44
C ASP A 190 16.07 -12.63 -1.00
N PHE A 191 17.20 -13.07 -0.48
CA PHE A 191 18.29 -12.19 -0.06
C PHE A 191 18.83 -11.34 -1.23
N ILE A 192 19.10 -11.96 -2.39
CA ILE A 192 19.55 -11.22 -3.59
C ILE A 192 18.48 -10.23 -4.07
N SER A 193 17.21 -10.62 -3.99
CA SER A 193 16.10 -9.74 -4.38
C SER A 193 15.96 -8.59 -3.40
N LEU A 194 16.10 -8.83 -2.09
CA LEU A 194 16.09 -7.78 -1.07
C LEU A 194 17.20 -6.75 -1.32
N ILE A 195 18.42 -7.18 -1.63
CA ILE A 195 19.52 -6.28 -2.00
C ILE A 195 19.17 -5.48 -3.25
N GLY A 196 18.64 -6.13 -4.29
CA GLY A 196 18.21 -5.45 -5.51
C GLY A 196 17.12 -4.42 -5.26
N LEU A 197 16.18 -4.69 -4.35
CA LEU A 197 15.14 -3.74 -3.96
C LEU A 197 15.75 -2.54 -3.22
N LEU A 198 16.68 -2.79 -2.30
CA LEU A 198 17.37 -1.72 -1.56
C LEU A 198 18.16 -0.81 -2.51
N ILE A 199 18.87 -1.38 -3.49
CA ILE A 199 19.57 -0.61 -4.53
C ILE A 199 18.57 0.19 -5.37
N ALA A 200 17.47 -0.43 -5.82
CA ALA A 200 16.43 0.24 -6.58
C ALA A 200 15.81 1.41 -5.79
N LEU A 201 15.60 1.23 -4.49
CA LEU A 201 15.11 2.27 -3.59
C LEU A 201 16.12 3.42 -3.46
N ILE A 202 17.41 3.12 -3.23
CA ILE A 202 18.47 4.15 -3.16
C ILE A 202 18.51 4.96 -4.46
N ILE A 203 18.48 4.30 -5.62
CA ILE A 203 18.48 4.97 -6.93
C ILE A 203 17.23 5.86 -7.07
N THR A 204 16.05 5.33 -6.76
CA THR A 204 14.77 6.05 -6.84
C THR A 204 14.76 7.30 -5.94
N LEU A 205 15.23 7.15 -4.69
CA LEU A 205 15.34 8.24 -3.74
C LEU A 205 16.38 9.27 -4.17
N SER A 206 17.52 8.82 -4.71
CA SER A 206 18.57 9.71 -5.21
C SER A 206 18.06 10.55 -6.39
N ILE A 207 17.39 9.91 -7.37
CA ILE A 207 16.79 10.61 -8.51
C ILE A 207 15.79 11.66 -8.02
N THR A 208 14.90 11.28 -7.09
CA THR A 208 13.87 12.20 -6.58
C THR A 208 14.49 13.36 -5.78
N SER A 209 15.51 13.09 -4.97
CA SER A 209 16.21 14.09 -4.16
C SER A 209 17.03 15.07 -5.02
N ILE A 210 17.79 14.56 -5.99
CA ILE A 210 18.57 15.37 -6.93
C ILE A 210 17.62 16.21 -7.78
N ALA A 211 16.51 15.63 -8.26
CA ALA A 211 15.52 16.38 -9.02
C ALA A 211 14.87 17.50 -8.22
N GLY A 212 14.48 17.23 -6.96
CA GLY A 212 13.89 18.23 -6.09
C GLY A 212 14.86 19.37 -5.76
N SER A 213 16.11 19.05 -5.44
CA SER A 213 17.15 20.04 -5.14
C SER A 213 17.56 20.84 -6.38
N ALA A 214 17.71 20.19 -7.55
CA ALA A 214 17.99 20.87 -8.81
C ALA A 214 16.84 21.82 -9.19
N GLN A 215 15.58 21.40 -8.99
CA GLN A 215 14.42 22.24 -9.23
C GLN A 215 14.44 23.49 -8.33
N GLN A 216 14.71 23.34 -7.03
CA GLN A 216 14.83 24.48 -6.11
C GLN A 216 15.98 25.41 -6.50
N MET A 217 17.15 24.86 -6.82
CA MET A 217 18.32 25.65 -7.23
C MET A 217 18.05 26.46 -8.51
N ILE A 218 17.41 25.87 -9.51
CA ILE A 218 17.06 26.54 -10.77
C ILE A 218 16.03 27.65 -10.52
N ILE A 219 14.99 27.40 -9.71
CA ILE A 219 13.97 28.40 -9.38
C ILE A 219 14.60 29.61 -8.68
N SER A 220 15.46 29.38 -7.69
CA SER A 220 16.14 30.45 -6.95
C SER A 220 17.19 31.17 -7.80
N ALA A 221 17.93 30.46 -8.68
CA ALA A 221 18.98 31.05 -9.52
C ALA A 221 18.41 31.96 -10.62
N LEU A 222 17.24 31.63 -11.17
CA LEU A 222 16.57 32.43 -12.21
C LEU A 222 15.63 33.51 -11.64
N TYR A 223 15.58 33.71 -10.32
CA TYR A 223 14.66 34.65 -9.65
C TYR A 223 13.17 34.44 -10.03
N LEU A 224 12.83 33.21 -10.42
CA LEU A 224 11.51 32.80 -10.89
C LEU A 224 10.48 32.68 -9.76
N ASP A 225 10.89 32.92 -8.51
CA ASP A 225 10.00 32.95 -7.34
C ASP A 225 8.84 33.95 -7.51
N SER A 226 9.05 35.00 -8.31
CA SER A 226 8.11 36.06 -8.62
C SER A 226 7.09 35.74 -9.72
N ILE A 227 7.28 34.68 -10.52
CA ILE A 227 6.39 34.33 -11.64
C ILE A 227 5.47 33.17 -11.25
N GLU A 228 4.30 33.50 -10.69
CA GLU A 228 3.34 32.52 -10.17
C GLU A 228 2.81 31.56 -11.26
N TRP A 229 2.68 32.00 -12.51
CA TRP A 229 2.22 31.16 -13.62
C TRP A 229 3.20 30.03 -14.01
N LEU A 230 4.49 30.15 -13.68
CA LEU A 230 5.49 29.14 -14.02
C LEU A 230 5.59 28.02 -12.97
N LYS A 231 5.08 28.25 -11.74
CA LYS A 231 5.07 27.29 -10.63
C LYS A 231 4.39 25.95 -10.98
N PRO A 232 3.24 25.90 -11.69
CA PRO A 232 2.60 24.65 -12.10
C PRO A 232 3.46 23.82 -13.06
N ALA A 233 4.18 24.46 -13.99
CA ALA A 233 5.03 23.77 -14.95
C ALA A 233 6.21 23.05 -14.24
N TRP A 234 6.84 23.71 -13.27
CA TRP A 234 7.89 23.10 -12.46
C TRP A 234 7.37 21.95 -11.58
N HIS A 235 6.18 22.11 -11.01
CA HIS A 235 5.52 21.03 -10.28
C HIS A 235 5.24 19.81 -11.18
N LEU A 236 4.83 20.04 -12.44
CA LEU A 236 4.59 18.98 -13.41
C LEU A 236 5.87 18.21 -13.74
N ILE A 237 7.01 18.90 -13.88
CA ILE A 237 8.32 18.27 -14.12
C ILE A 237 8.73 17.41 -12.92
N GLY A 238 8.66 17.96 -11.70
CA GLY A 238 8.96 17.21 -10.49
C GLY A 238 8.06 15.96 -10.33
N LEU A 239 6.77 16.12 -10.62
CA LEU A 239 5.80 15.01 -10.64
C LEU A 239 6.14 13.97 -11.71
N ALA A 240 6.51 14.37 -12.92
CA ALA A 240 6.93 13.46 -13.98
C ALA A 240 8.17 12.65 -13.58
N ILE A 241 9.16 13.30 -12.94
CA ILE A 241 10.36 12.62 -12.44
C ILE A 241 10.00 11.64 -11.31
N SER A 242 9.10 12.04 -10.39
CA SER A 242 8.65 11.15 -9.32
C SER A 242 7.93 9.92 -9.87
N ILE A 243 7.04 10.10 -10.86
CA ILE A 243 6.36 8.99 -11.55
C ILE A 243 7.38 8.10 -12.26
N PHE A 244 8.39 8.67 -12.92
CA PHE A 244 9.43 7.89 -13.58
C PHE A 244 10.26 7.07 -12.59
N ALA A 245 10.62 7.66 -11.45
CA ALA A 245 11.35 6.98 -10.39
C ALA A 245 10.51 5.82 -9.81
N ASN A 246 9.22 6.07 -9.52
CA ASN A 246 8.30 5.01 -9.08
C ASN A 246 8.14 3.92 -10.14
N TYR A 247 8.06 4.30 -11.42
CA TYR A 247 7.98 3.36 -12.52
C TYR A 247 9.18 2.42 -12.53
N LEU A 248 10.39 2.92 -12.31
CA LEU A 248 11.59 2.09 -12.23
C LEU A 248 11.52 1.11 -11.05
N LEU A 249 11.04 1.57 -9.89
CA LEU A 249 10.86 0.72 -8.70
C LEU A 249 9.86 -0.41 -8.96
N PHE A 250 8.66 -0.10 -9.45
CA PHE A 250 7.64 -1.11 -9.76
C PHE A 250 8.06 -2.01 -10.91
N PHE A 251 8.79 -1.49 -11.90
CA PHE A 251 9.32 -2.27 -13.01
C PHE A 251 10.25 -3.34 -12.45
N TRP A 252 11.15 -2.96 -11.54
CA TRP A 252 12.05 -3.89 -10.88
C TRP A 252 11.28 -4.95 -10.07
N ILE A 253 10.26 -4.55 -9.30
CA ILE A 253 9.42 -5.46 -8.51
C ILE A 253 8.75 -6.50 -9.43
N PHE A 254 8.04 -6.06 -10.47
CA PHE A 254 7.31 -6.97 -11.35
C PHE A 254 8.21 -7.74 -12.33
N TRP A 255 9.44 -7.28 -12.57
CA TRP A 255 10.42 -8.01 -13.37
C TRP A 255 11.15 -9.11 -12.57
N ARG A 256 11.52 -8.82 -11.31
CA ARG A 256 12.42 -9.68 -10.53
C ARG A 256 11.70 -10.71 -9.66
N LEU A 257 10.52 -10.37 -9.11
CA LEU A 257 9.82 -11.24 -8.15
C LEU A 257 9.09 -12.44 -8.80
N PRO A 258 8.43 -12.29 -9.97
CA PRO A 258 7.81 -13.42 -10.66
C PRO A 258 8.84 -14.46 -11.11
N ARG A 259 8.53 -15.76 -10.94
CA ARG A 259 9.41 -16.84 -11.43
C ARG A 259 9.32 -17.01 -12.95
N HIS A 260 8.15 -16.75 -13.52
CA HIS A 260 7.92 -16.77 -14.96
C HIS A 260 7.91 -15.34 -15.48
N ARG A 261 8.70 -15.06 -16.51
CA ARG A 261 8.84 -13.70 -17.05
C ARG A 261 7.47 -13.24 -17.57
N PRO A 262 6.86 -12.20 -16.98
CA PRO A 262 5.59 -11.69 -17.46
C PRO A 262 5.75 -11.11 -18.87
N ARG A 263 4.64 -11.09 -19.62
CA ARG A 263 4.58 -10.52 -20.96
C ARG A 263 5.07 -9.07 -20.96
N LYS A 264 6.03 -8.73 -21.83
CA LYS A 264 6.72 -7.42 -21.84
C LYS A 264 5.73 -6.25 -21.97
N LYS A 265 4.72 -6.37 -22.83
CA LYS A 265 3.70 -5.32 -23.05
C LYS A 265 2.78 -5.14 -21.83
N ALA A 266 2.36 -6.25 -21.21
CA ALA A 266 1.54 -6.23 -20.00
C ALA A 266 2.31 -5.64 -18.81
N LEU A 267 3.58 -6.02 -18.66
CA LEU A 267 4.47 -5.53 -17.63
C LEU A 267 4.63 -4.01 -17.71
N ILE A 268 5.01 -3.46 -18.86
CA ILE A 268 5.23 -2.01 -19.03
C ILE A 268 3.96 -1.21 -18.69
N ARG A 269 2.80 -1.64 -19.22
CA ARG A 269 1.52 -0.94 -18.96
C ARG A 269 1.06 -1.06 -17.52
N GLY A 270 1.18 -2.26 -16.92
CA GLY A 270 0.81 -2.48 -15.52
C GLY A 270 1.70 -1.72 -14.55
N THR A 271 3.01 -1.66 -14.83
CA THR A 271 3.96 -0.85 -14.06
C THR A 271 3.64 0.63 -14.14
N PHE A 272 3.25 1.14 -15.32
CA PHE A 272 2.85 2.54 -15.47
C PHE A 272 1.61 2.90 -14.63
N ILE A 273 0.60 2.01 -14.62
CA ILE A 273 -0.57 2.14 -13.75
C ILE A 273 -0.15 2.13 -12.28
N ALA A 274 0.77 1.25 -11.88
CA ALA A 274 1.30 1.20 -10.52
C ALA A 274 2.03 2.50 -10.14
N ALA A 275 2.85 3.05 -11.04
CA ALA A 275 3.59 4.28 -10.80
C ALA A 275 2.67 5.49 -10.58
N ILE A 276 1.64 5.63 -11.44
CA ILE A 276 0.63 6.67 -11.30
C ILE A 276 -0.19 6.46 -10.01
N GLY A 277 -0.67 5.24 -9.78
CA GLY A 277 -1.45 4.92 -8.59
C GLY A 277 -0.69 5.21 -7.29
N PHE A 278 0.61 4.90 -7.27
CA PHE A 278 1.45 5.16 -6.11
C PHE A 278 1.70 6.65 -5.90
N GLU A 279 1.86 7.43 -6.98
CA GLU A 279 1.94 8.89 -6.90
C GLU A 279 0.64 9.48 -6.33
N VAL A 280 -0.52 9.01 -6.80
CA VAL A 280 -1.83 9.44 -6.28
C VAL A 280 -1.98 9.10 -4.80
N ILE A 281 -1.58 7.89 -4.36
CA ILE A 281 -1.60 7.50 -2.95
C ILE A 281 -0.70 8.43 -2.13
N LYS A 282 0.52 8.72 -2.59
CA LYS A 282 1.44 9.65 -1.90
C LYS A 282 0.82 11.04 -1.75
N ILE A 283 0.20 11.57 -2.79
CA ILE A 283 -0.48 12.87 -2.77
C ILE A 283 -1.63 12.85 -1.75
N ILE A 284 -2.51 11.84 -1.79
CA ILE A 284 -3.62 11.69 -0.84
C ILE A 284 -3.11 11.62 0.60
N MET A 285 -2.08 10.81 0.85
CA MET A 285 -1.46 10.67 2.16
C MET A 285 -0.83 11.99 2.64
N THR A 286 -0.16 12.73 1.75
CA THR A 286 0.47 14.01 2.06
C THR A 286 -0.56 15.05 2.54
N TYR A 287 -1.76 15.06 1.94
CA TYR A 287 -2.83 15.96 2.38
C TYR A 287 -3.61 15.46 3.59
N THR A 288 -3.77 14.14 3.74
CA THR A 288 -4.62 13.55 4.78
C THR A 288 -3.88 13.38 6.11
N LEU A 289 -2.62 12.94 6.11
CA LEU A 289 -1.85 12.66 7.33
C LEU A 289 -1.70 13.86 8.27
N PRO A 290 -1.39 15.08 7.80
CA PRO A 290 -1.28 16.26 8.67
C PRO A 290 -2.62 16.61 9.35
N SER A 291 -3.74 16.31 8.69
CA SER A 291 -5.07 16.56 9.26
C SER A 291 -5.42 15.54 10.34
N LEU A 292 -4.96 14.29 10.22
CA LEU A 292 -5.19 13.24 11.21
C LEU A 292 -4.49 13.54 12.54
N VAL A 293 -3.26 14.06 12.50
CA VAL A 293 -2.45 14.36 13.70
C VAL A 293 -2.92 15.59 14.48
N LYS A 294 -3.89 16.36 13.98
CA LYS A 294 -4.50 17.48 14.71
C LYS A 294 -5.40 17.03 15.86
N SER A 295 -5.93 15.80 15.79
CA SER A 295 -6.76 15.24 16.86
C SER A 295 -5.87 14.69 17.99
N PRO A 296 -6.31 14.70 19.27
CA PRO A 296 -5.54 14.13 20.38
C PRO A 296 -5.16 12.66 20.15
N SER A 297 -6.09 11.86 19.59
CA SER A 297 -5.84 10.45 19.24
C SER A 297 -4.85 10.31 18.07
N GLY A 298 -4.94 11.19 17.08
CA GLY A 298 -4.02 11.20 15.95
C GLY A 298 -2.62 11.70 16.32
N ALA A 299 -2.47 12.59 17.31
CA ALA A 299 -1.17 12.96 17.83
C ALA A 299 -0.47 11.77 18.51
N ALA A 300 -1.23 10.94 19.23
CA ALA A 300 -0.70 9.75 19.91
C ALA A 300 -0.41 8.58 18.95
N PHE A 301 -1.31 8.29 17.99
CA PHE A 301 -1.25 7.07 17.16
C PHE A 301 -1.04 7.34 15.66
N GLY A 302 -1.07 8.59 15.22
CA GLY A 302 -1.12 8.95 13.80
C GLY A 302 0.14 8.58 13.02
N SER A 303 1.32 8.57 13.65
CA SER A 303 2.56 8.12 12.99
C SER A 303 2.50 6.62 12.64
N VAL A 304 2.07 5.79 13.59
CA VAL A 304 1.94 4.33 13.41
C VAL A 304 0.82 4.02 12.43
N LEU A 305 -0.36 4.62 12.61
CA LEU A 305 -1.52 4.41 11.72
C LEU A 305 -1.26 4.93 10.31
N GLY A 306 -0.59 6.06 10.17
CA GLY A 306 -0.22 6.63 8.88
C GLY A 306 0.75 5.74 8.11
N LEU A 307 1.74 5.19 8.80
CA LEU A 307 2.69 4.24 8.21
C LEU A 307 2.03 2.91 7.84
N MET A 308 1.18 2.38 8.73
CA MET A 308 0.34 1.20 8.47
C MET A 308 -0.51 1.41 7.22
N ALA A 309 -1.21 2.54 7.13
CA ALA A 309 -2.04 2.89 5.99
C ALA A 309 -1.19 2.97 4.72
N PHE A 310 -0.03 3.64 4.77
CA PHE A 310 0.87 3.73 3.64
C PHE A 310 1.30 2.35 3.13
N PHE A 311 1.79 1.47 4.00
CA PHE A 311 2.18 0.11 3.61
C PHE A 311 0.99 -0.71 3.10
N TYR A 312 -0.20 -0.53 3.69
CA TYR A 312 -1.40 -1.21 3.25
C TYR A 312 -1.82 -0.80 1.84
N PHE A 313 -1.89 0.51 1.57
CA PHE A 313 -2.22 1.01 0.23
C PHE A 313 -1.13 0.65 -0.79
N PHE A 314 0.15 0.73 -0.42
CA PHE A 314 1.26 0.29 -1.26
C PHE A 314 1.16 -1.19 -1.61
N ALA A 315 0.97 -2.07 -0.62
CA ALA A 315 0.85 -3.50 -0.83
C ALA A 315 -0.37 -3.84 -1.68
N ARG A 316 -1.51 -3.23 -1.40
CA ARG A 316 -2.76 -3.43 -2.15
C ARG A 316 -2.62 -3.00 -3.60
N LEU A 317 -2.03 -1.84 -3.86
CA LEU A 317 -1.75 -1.37 -5.22
C LEU A 317 -0.80 -2.32 -5.95
N THR A 318 0.28 -2.75 -5.29
CA THR A 318 1.26 -3.67 -5.87
C THR A 318 0.61 -4.99 -6.28
N LEU A 319 -0.19 -5.57 -5.41
CA LEU A 319 -0.90 -6.82 -5.65
C LEU A 319 -2.00 -6.68 -6.71
N PHE A 320 -2.72 -5.56 -6.70
CA PHE A 320 -3.71 -5.26 -7.73
C PHE A 320 -3.06 -5.14 -9.11
N CYS A 321 -1.94 -4.43 -9.21
CA CYS A 321 -1.19 -4.32 -10.45
C CYS A 321 -0.60 -5.66 -10.90
N ALA A 322 -0.18 -6.52 -9.96
CA ALA A 322 0.23 -7.88 -10.28
C ALA A 322 -0.93 -8.69 -10.89
N ALA A 323 -2.14 -8.59 -10.33
CA ALA A 323 -3.35 -9.23 -10.87
C ALA A 323 -3.73 -8.66 -12.25
N TRP A 324 -3.60 -7.33 -12.43
CA TRP A 324 -3.81 -6.65 -13.71
C TRP A 324 -2.84 -7.13 -14.80
N ILE A 325 -1.55 -7.28 -14.47
CA ILE A 325 -0.53 -7.80 -15.40
C ILE A 325 -0.83 -9.26 -15.76
N ALA A 326 -1.29 -10.05 -14.80
CA ALA A 326 -1.57 -11.48 -14.99
C ALA A 326 -2.83 -11.75 -15.83
N THR A 327 -3.85 -10.91 -15.72
CA THR A 327 -5.11 -11.03 -16.50
C THR A 327 -4.99 -10.47 -17.92
N ALA A 328 -3.88 -9.81 -18.24
CA ALA A 328 -3.74 -9.07 -19.50
C ALA A 328 -3.57 -10.03 -20.68
N GLU A 329 -4.65 -10.20 -21.43
CA GLU A 329 -4.68 -10.95 -22.68
C GLU A 329 -4.60 -9.98 -23.86
N TYR A 330 -3.41 -9.86 -24.45
CA TYR A 330 -3.20 -9.11 -25.68
C TYR A 330 -3.23 -10.07 -26.88
N LYS A 331 -3.92 -9.67 -27.96
CA LYS A 331 -4.15 -10.48 -29.17
C LYS A 331 -2.86 -11.04 -29.81
N ASP A 332 -1.72 -10.37 -29.63
CA ASP A 332 -0.45 -10.70 -30.31
C ASP A 332 0.62 -11.32 -29.41
N ASP A 333 0.28 -11.75 -28.19
CA ASP A 333 1.27 -12.29 -27.25
C ASP A 333 1.41 -13.81 -27.38
N PRO A 334 2.64 -14.38 -27.40
CA PRO A 334 2.84 -15.82 -27.33
C PRO A 334 2.05 -16.41 -26.17
N ARG A 335 1.31 -17.50 -26.45
CA ARG A 335 0.52 -18.20 -25.44
C ARG A 335 1.47 -18.80 -24.40
N MET A 336 1.15 -18.64 -23.12
CA MET A 336 1.84 -19.38 -22.07
C MET A 336 1.67 -20.89 -22.35
N PRO A 337 2.74 -21.70 -22.30
CA PRO A 337 2.62 -23.14 -22.46
C PRO A 337 1.73 -23.68 -21.32
N GLY A 338 0.58 -24.26 -21.68
CA GLY A 338 -0.39 -24.81 -20.72
C GLY A 338 -1.86 -24.42 -20.92
N LYS A 339 -2.18 -23.46 -21.82
CA LYS A 339 -3.57 -23.26 -22.27
C LYS A 339 -3.90 -24.22 -23.42
N THR A 340 -4.13 -25.49 -23.10
CA THR A 340 -4.97 -26.35 -23.96
C THR A 340 -6.42 -26.00 -23.68
N GLN A 341 -7.14 -25.56 -24.72
CA GLN A 341 -8.58 -25.33 -24.62
C GLN A 341 -9.28 -26.65 -24.28
N ARG A 342 -10.20 -26.60 -23.32
CA ARG A 342 -11.36 -27.48 -23.28
C ARG A 342 -12.56 -26.66 -23.69
#